data_AF-A0AAV3YZA7-F1
#
_entry.id   AF-A0AAV3YZA7-F1
#
_cell.length_a   1.000
_cell.length_b   1.000
_cell.length_c   1.000
_cell.angle_alpha   90.00
_cell.angle_beta   90.00
_cell.angle_gamma   90.00
#
_symmetry.space_group_name_H-M   'P 1'
#
loop_
_entity.id
_entity.type
_entity.pdbx_description
1 polymer ?
#
loop_
_entity_poly.entity_id
_entity_poly.type
_entity_poly.pdbx_seq_one_letter_code
_entity_poly.pdbx_strand_id
1 'polypeptide(L)'
;MLPLALSFCGFVVFTNLSLESNTVGTYQIIKTLTTPCIIAIQTYFYGRKFSFNVKLTLIPITLGVFLNSVYDIKFNFIGIVYASVGVLITSLYQVWVGEKQSELQVNSMQLLYYQAPLSAFLLLFVIPFFEPLDAFHGVFFNWPYEALAAVTASACVAFSVNLSIFWIIGNTSPVTYNMIGHLKFCMTLLGGYLLFHDPIQALQLMGILCTVAGVVAYTHIKREEMRRSSPLPTSVSSSGSYSKS
;
A
#
# COMPACT_ATOMS: atom_id res chain seq x y z
N MET A 1 -16.57 -12.51 -1.68
CA MET A 1 -16.18 -11.57 -2.76
C MET A 1 -16.72 -10.16 -2.55
N LEU A 2 -17.99 -9.98 -2.17
CA LEU A 2 -18.58 -8.64 -1.97
C LEU A 2 -17.80 -7.73 -0.98
N PRO A 3 -17.38 -8.19 0.22
CA PRO A 3 -16.62 -7.32 1.13
C PRO A 3 -15.25 -6.90 0.57
N LEU A 4 -14.59 -7.81 -0.15
CA LEU A 4 -13.31 -7.57 -0.80
C LEU A 4 -13.41 -6.53 -1.92
N ALA A 5 -14.46 -6.62 -2.75
CA ALA A 5 -14.71 -5.63 -3.79
C ALA A 5 -15.08 -4.27 -3.19
N LEU A 6 -15.88 -4.24 -2.12
CA LEU A 6 -16.25 -3.00 -1.43
C LEU A 6 -15.01 -2.31 -0.82
N SER A 7 -14.11 -3.07 -0.18
CA SER A 7 -12.86 -2.50 0.32
C SER A 7 -11.92 -2.05 -0.79
N PHE A 8 -11.91 -2.72 -1.95
CA PHE A 8 -11.19 -2.23 -3.13
C PHE A 8 -11.76 -0.90 -3.65
N CYS A 9 -13.09 -0.78 -3.79
CA CYS A 9 -13.71 0.48 -4.20
C CYS A 9 -13.41 1.61 -3.21
N GLY A 10 -13.53 1.33 -1.91
CA GLY A 10 -13.15 2.29 -0.87
C GLY A 10 -11.66 2.66 -0.94
N PHE A 11 -10.78 1.70 -1.16
CA PHE A 11 -9.36 1.94 -1.36
C PHE A 11 -9.13 2.93 -2.52
N VAL A 12 -9.73 2.68 -3.69
CA VAL A 12 -9.59 3.56 -4.86
C VAL A 12 -10.14 4.96 -4.57
N VAL A 13 -11.36 5.06 -4.06
CA VAL A 13 -12.04 6.35 -3.83
C VAL A 13 -11.32 7.18 -2.78
N PHE A 14 -11.09 6.64 -1.58
CA PHE A 14 -10.48 7.41 -0.50
C PHE A 14 -9.01 7.75 -0.75
N THR A 15 -8.26 6.89 -1.43
CA THR A 15 -6.87 7.24 -1.77
C THR A 15 -6.77 8.31 -2.85
N ASN A 16 -7.71 8.35 -3.80
CA ASN A 16 -7.77 9.44 -4.78
C ASN A 16 -8.26 10.75 -4.15
N LEU A 17 -9.33 10.73 -3.34
CA LEU A 17 -9.79 11.92 -2.60
C LEU A 17 -8.70 12.49 -1.68
N SER A 18 -7.95 11.59 -1.02
CA SER A 18 -6.80 11.99 -0.20
C SER A 18 -5.67 12.61 -1.03
N LEU A 19 -5.47 12.18 -2.28
CA LEU A 19 -4.44 12.73 -3.16
C LEU A 19 -4.85 14.08 -3.76
N GLU A 20 -6.15 14.26 -4.01
CA GLU A 20 -6.73 15.54 -4.44
C GLU A 20 -6.67 16.59 -3.31
N SER A 21 -6.96 16.16 -2.09
CA SER A 21 -7.09 17.06 -0.94
C SER A 21 -5.76 17.38 -0.23
N ASN A 22 -4.71 16.56 -0.40
CA ASN A 22 -3.42 16.73 0.28
C ASN A 22 -2.26 16.82 -0.72
N THR A 23 -1.12 17.32 -0.26
CA THR A 23 0.12 17.25 -1.03
C THR A 23 0.57 15.80 -1.24
N VAL A 24 1.33 15.58 -2.32
CA VAL A 24 1.93 14.27 -2.61
C VAL A 24 2.79 13.77 -1.44
N GLY A 25 3.55 14.66 -0.78
CA GLY A 25 4.37 14.31 0.38
C GLY A 25 3.54 13.86 1.59
N THR A 26 2.53 14.63 1.96
CA THR A 26 1.65 14.30 3.09
C THR A 26 0.85 13.03 2.84
N TYR A 27 0.30 12.86 1.62
CA TYR A 27 -0.35 11.63 1.18
C TYR A 27 0.56 10.41 1.39
N GLN A 28 1.80 10.51 0.92
CA GLN A 28 2.77 9.41 1.01
C GLN A 28 3.13 9.06 2.45
N ILE A 29 3.35 10.08 3.29
CA ILE A 29 3.70 9.88 4.70
C ILE A 29 2.55 9.23 5.45
N ILE A 30 1.32 9.72 5.31
CA ILE A 30 0.16 9.11 5.95
C ILE A 30 -0.01 7.66 5.48
N LYS A 31 0.21 7.37 4.19
CA LYS A 31 0.12 6.01 3.64
C LYS A 31 1.10 5.03 4.29
N THR A 32 2.22 5.48 4.86
CA THR A 32 3.13 4.61 5.62
C THR A 32 2.48 3.97 6.85
N LEU A 33 1.40 4.58 7.39
CA LEU A 33 0.58 4.00 8.46
C LEU A 33 -0.17 2.72 8.04
N THR A 34 -0.24 2.42 6.75
CA THR A 34 -0.85 1.16 6.26
C THR A 34 -0.15 -0.06 6.88
N THR A 35 1.16 0.00 7.08
CA THR A 35 1.94 -1.10 7.68
C THR A 35 1.59 -1.37 9.14
N PRO A 36 1.62 -0.40 10.07
CA PRO A 36 1.15 -0.60 11.44
C PRO A 36 -0.29 -1.11 11.48
N CYS A 37 -1.18 -0.56 10.64
CA CYS A 37 -2.57 -1.01 10.58
C CYS A 37 -2.68 -2.49 10.16
N ILE A 38 -1.94 -2.93 9.13
CA ILE A 38 -1.92 -4.34 8.71
C ILE A 38 -1.44 -5.25 9.83
N ILE A 39 -0.36 -4.88 10.51
CA ILE A 39 0.19 -5.67 11.62
C ILE A 39 -0.83 -5.77 12.74
N ALA A 40 -1.51 -4.66 13.09
CA ALA A 40 -2.57 -4.65 14.08
C ALA A 40 -3.72 -5.59 13.67
N ILE A 41 -4.24 -5.45 12.44
CA ILE A 41 -5.33 -6.29 11.93
C ILE A 41 -4.94 -7.77 11.97
N GLN A 42 -3.77 -8.12 11.44
CA GLN A 42 -3.30 -9.52 11.41
C GLN A 42 -3.03 -10.09 12.81
N THR A 43 -2.60 -9.26 13.76
CA THR A 43 -2.39 -9.69 15.15
C THR A 43 -3.71 -9.93 15.89
N TYR A 44 -4.65 -8.98 15.82
CA TYR A 44 -5.88 -9.03 16.59
C TYR A 44 -6.96 -9.92 15.98
N PHE A 45 -7.15 -9.89 14.66
CA PHE A 45 -8.23 -10.63 13.99
C PHE A 45 -7.79 -12.01 13.49
N TYR A 46 -6.51 -12.16 13.13
CA TYR A 46 -5.98 -13.40 12.52
C TYR A 46 -4.94 -14.12 13.40
N GLY A 47 -4.67 -13.62 14.61
CA GLY A 47 -3.77 -14.27 15.58
C GLY A 47 -2.31 -14.40 15.14
N ARG A 48 -1.86 -13.64 14.12
CA ARG A 48 -0.48 -13.69 13.63
C ARG A 48 0.46 -13.07 14.66
N LYS A 49 1.52 -13.78 15.02
CA LYS A 49 2.54 -13.28 15.97
C LYS A 49 3.60 -12.47 15.23
N PHE A 50 3.80 -11.24 15.66
CA PHE A 50 4.92 -10.39 15.24
C PHE A 50 5.88 -10.19 16.40
N SER A 51 7.17 -10.19 16.08
CA SER A 51 8.26 -9.95 17.02
C SER A 51 8.14 -8.60 17.71
N PHE A 52 8.64 -8.53 18.95
CA PHE A 52 8.67 -7.29 19.72
C PHE A 52 9.49 -6.20 19.00
N ASN A 53 10.59 -6.57 18.34
CA ASN A 53 11.42 -5.65 17.57
C ASN A 53 10.65 -5.00 16.43
N VAL A 54 9.81 -5.76 15.74
CA VAL A 54 8.93 -5.23 14.71
C VAL A 54 7.94 -4.24 15.32
N LYS A 55 7.29 -4.56 16.44
CA LYS A 55 6.35 -3.66 17.12
C LYS A 55 6.97 -2.33 17.54
N LEU A 56 8.22 -2.34 18.00
CA LEU A 56 8.94 -1.12 18.38
C LEU A 56 9.12 -0.15 17.21
N THR A 57 9.32 -0.65 15.99
CA THR A 57 9.49 0.22 14.80
C THR A 57 8.20 0.96 14.38
N LEU A 58 7.02 0.55 14.87
CA LEU A 58 5.78 1.27 14.62
C LEU A 58 5.74 2.62 15.35
N ILE A 59 6.42 2.73 16.49
CA ILE A 59 6.47 3.95 17.31
C ILE A 59 7.05 5.13 16.50
N PRO A 60 8.29 5.07 15.96
CA PRO A 60 8.82 6.17 15.16
C PRO A 60 8.03 6.43 13.87
N ILE A 61 7.43 5.41 13.25
CA ILE A 61 6.56 5.60 12.07
C ILE A 61 5.33 6.46 12.43
N THR A 62 4.61 6.07 13.49
CA THR A 62 3.41 6.80 13.93
C THR A 62 3.73 8.21 14.42
N LEU A 63 4.80 8.39 15.18
CA LEU A 63 5.25 9.69 15.65
C LEU A 63 5.68 10.60 14.49
N GLY A 64 6.43 10.08 13.52
CA GLY A 64 6.85 10.87 12.36
C GLY A 64 5.67 11.34 11.50
N VAL A 65 4.65 10.49 11.32
CA VAL A 65 3.42 10.87 10.60
C VAL A 65 2.63 11.92 11.36
N PHE A 66 2.52 11.79 12.68
CA PHE A 66 1.86 12.78 13.52
C PHE A 66 2.58 14.13 13.46
N LEU A 67 3.90 14.16 13.63
CA LEU A 67 4.72 15.37 13.53
C LEU A 67 4.59 16.00 12.14
N ASN A 68 4.70 15.21 11.07
CA ASN A 68 4.54 15.71 9.71
C ASN A 68 3.15 16.33 9.50
N SER A 69 2.10 15.72 10.05
CA SER A 69 0.73 16.21 9.89
C SER A 69 0.49 17.51 10.66
N VAL A 70 1.03 17.65 11.88
CA VAL A 70 0.85 18.86 12.70
C VAL A 70 1.57 20.08 12.11
N TYR A 71 2.73 19.87 11.48
CA TYR A 71 3.56 20.93 10.91
C TYR A 71 3.43 21.07 9.38
N ASP A 72 2.41 20.46 8.78
CA ASP A 72 2.14 20.64 7.36
C ASP A 72 1.56 22.04 7.10
N ILE A 73 2.27 22.84 6.31
CA ILE A 73 1.82 24.20 5.93
C ILE A 73 0.52 24.13 5.12
N LYS A 74 0.30 23.04 4.37
CA LYS A 74 -0.90 22.80 3.56
C LYS A 74 -1.89 21.87 4.28
N PHE A 75 -1.99 22.00 5.60
CA PHE A 75 -2.89 21.18 6.42
C PHE A 75 -4.34 21.27 5.94
N ASN A 76 -4.90 20.13 5.54
CA ASN A 76 -6.31 19.99 5.20
C ASN A 76 -6.95 18.94 6.09
N PHE A 77 -7.83 19.37 7.01
CA PHE A 77 -8.50 18.46 7.95
C PHE A 77 -9.32 17.38 7.22
N ILE A 78 -10.05 17.78 6.17
CA ILE A 78 -10.85 16.86 5.35
C ILE A 78 -9.93 15.87 4.63
N GLY A 79 -8.80 16.37 4.10
CA GLY A 79 -7.77 15.54 3.48
C GLY A 79 -7.21 14.49 4.43
N ILE A 80 -6.97 14.82 5.70
CA ILE A 80 -6.48 13.87 6.71
C ILE A 80 -7.54 12.83 7.07
N VAL A 81 -8.81 13.22 7.14
CA VAL A 81 -9.92 12.27 7.35
C VAL A 81 -9.96 11.26 6.20
N TYR A 82 -9.92 11.73 4.95
CA TYR A 82 -9.86 10.84 3.78
C TYR A 82 -8.63 9.95 3.78
N ALA A 83 -7.46 10.49 4.15
CA ALA A 83 -6.22 9.73 4.24
C ALA A 83 -6.29 8.64 5.32
N SER A 84 -6.85 8.96 6.49
CA SER A 84 -6.99 8.03 7.62
C SER A 84 -7.94 6.88 7.31
N VAL A 85 -9.12 7.21 6.75
CA VAL A 85 -10.08 6.20 6.28
C VAL A 85 -9.47 5.38 5.15
N GLY A 86 -8.76 6.02 4.22
CA GLY A 86 -8.02 5.37 3.15
C GLY A 86 -6.99 4.37 3.67
N VAL A 87 -6.21 4.70 4.70
CA VAL A 87 -5.25 3.79 5.33
C VAL A 87 -5.93 2.57 5.96
N LEU A 88 -7.05 2.78 6.66
CA LEU A 88 -7.81 1.68 7.27
C LEU A 88 -8.38 0.74 6.21
N ILE A 89 -8.99 1.29 5.16
CA ILE A 89 -9.56 0.47 4.08
C ILE A 89 -8.46 -0.22 3.28
N THR A 90 -7.35 0.46 2.99
CA THR A 90 -6.20 -0.12 2.28
C THR A 90 -5.61 -1.29 3.05
N SER A 91 -5.44 -1.14 4.37
CA SER A 91 -4.91 -2.20 5.22
C SER A 91 -5.84 -3.41 5.30
N LEU A 92 -7.15 -3.18 5.47
CA LEU A 92 -8.16 -4.25 5.43
C LEU A 92 -8.17 -4.95 4.06
N TYR A 93 -8.18 -4.19 2.97
CA TYR A 93 -8.16 -4.72 1.61
C TYR A 93 -6.95 -5.64 1.39
N GLN A 94 -5.75 -5.18 1.71
CA GLN A 94 -4.53 -5.97 1.52
C GLN A 94 -4.51 -7.23 2.37
N VAL A 95 -5.00 -7.18 3.61
CA VAL A 95 -5.16 -8.38 4.45
C VAL A 95 -6.16 -9.35 3.82
N TRP A 96 -7.33 -8.87 3.40
CA TRP A 96 -8.35 -9.72 2.77
C TRP A 96 -7.91 -10.30 1.43
N VAL A 97 -7.11 -9.60 0.63
CA VAL A 97 -6.53 -10.18 -0.60
C VAL A 97 -5.73 -11.44 -0.25
N GLY A 98 -4.79 -11.35 0.69
CA GLY A 98 -3.96 -12.50 1.07
C GLY A 98 -4.74 -13.63 1.72
N GLU A 99 -5.62 -13.29 2.66
CA GLU A 99 -6.42 -14.29 3.38
C GLU A 99 -7.43 -14.98 2.44
N LYS A 100 -8.07 -14.26 1.51
CA LYS A 100 -8.99 -14.86 0.53
C LYS A 100 -8.30 -15.70 -0.54
N GLN A 101 -7.08 -15.36 -0.95
CA GLN A 101 -6.29 -16.26 -1.80
C GLN A 101 -6.01 -17.60 -1.10
N SER A 102 -5.65 -17.54 0.20
CA SER A 102 -5.38 -18.74 0.99
C SER A 102 -6.64 -19.55 1.34
N GLU A 103 -7.72 -18.88 1.75
CA GLU A 103 -8.99 -19.50 2.15
C GLU A 103 -9.66 -20.23 0.98
N LEU A 104 -9.65 -19.62 -0.20
CA LEU A 104 -10.31 -20.16 -1.38
C LEU A 104 -9.38 -21.01 -2.27
N GLN A 105 -8.09 -21.08 -1.93
CA GLN A 105 -7.06 -21.79 -2.71
C GLN A 105 -7.04 -21.36 -4.18
N VAL A 106 -7.23 -20.07 -4.44
CA VAL A 106 -7.28 -19.49 -5.79
C VAL A 106 -5.99 -18.74 -6.12
N ASN A 107 -5.60 -18.75 -7.39
CA ASN A 107 -4.48 -17.95 -7.85
C ASN A 107 -4.83 -16.44 -7.88
N SER A 108 -3.81 -15.59 -7.85
CA SER A 108 -3.87 -14.13 -7.92
C SER A 108 -4.75 -13.61 -9.06
N MET A 109 -4.59 -14.17 -10.25
CA MET A 109 -5.36 -13.77 -11.42
C MET A 109 -6.83 -14.20 -11.32
N GLN A 110 -7.12 -15.37 -10.73
CA GLN A 110 -8.49 -15.84 -10.53
C GLN A 110 -9.22 -14.96 -9.51
N LEU A 111 -8.58 -14.61 -8.39
CA LEU A 111 -9.20 -13.73 -7.40
C LEU A 111 -9.48 -12.34 -7.99
N LEU A 112 -8.53 -11.80 -8.75
CA LEU A 112 -8.72 -10.52 -9.46
C LEU A 112 -9.88 -10.61 -10.45
N TYR A 113 -9.99 -11.71 -11.22
CA TYR A 113 -11.07 -11.93 -12.18
C TYR A 113 -12.45 -11.93 -11.50
N TYR A 114 -12.59 -12.53 -10.32
CA TYR A 114 -13.86 -12.50 -9.57
C TYR A 114 -14.17 -11.16 -8.92
N GLN A 115 -13.14 -10.40 -8.52
CA GLN A 115 -13.30 -9.09 -7.88
C GLN A 115 -13.59 -7.98 -8.89
N ALA A 116 -12.85 -7.94 -9.99
CA ALA A 116 -12.83 -6.83 -10.95
C ALA A 116 -14.22 -6.42 -11.47
N PRO A 117 -15.07 -7.32 -12.01
CA PRO A 117 -16.39 -6.93 -12.52
C PRO A 117 -17.31 -6.42 -11.42
N LEU A 118 -17.23 -7.01 -10.22
CA LEU A 118 -18.04 -6.56 -9.08
C LEU A 118 -17.60 -5.18 -8.60
N SER A 119 -16.29 -4.90 -8.56
CA SER A 119 -15.78 -3.57 -8.25
C SER A 119 -16.11 -2.53 -9.32
N ALA A 120 -16.09 -2.91 -10.59
CA ALA A 120 -16.47 -2.01 -11.68
C ALA A 120 -17.94 -1.61 -11.56
N PHE A 121 -18.81 -2.58 -11.27
CA PHE A 121 -20.23 -2.32 -11.02
C PHE A 121 -20.44 -1.41 -9.82
N LEU A 122 -19.78 -1.66 -8.69
CA LEU A 122 -19.89 -0.80 -7.50
C LEU A 122 -19.38 0.63 -7.76
N LEU A 123 -18.25 0.78 -8.46
CA LEU A 123 -17.71 2.10 -8.81
C LEU A 123 -18.66 2.86 -9.73
N LEU A 124 -19.37 2.19 -10.64
CA LEU A 124 -20.38 2.82 -11.50
C LEU A 124 -21.45 3.58 -10.69
N PHE A 125 -21.85 3.06 -9.53
CA PHE A 125 -22.80 3.75 -8.64
C PHE A 125 -22.16 4.89 -7.85
N VAL A 126 -20.85 4.84 -7.63
CA VAL A 126 -20.13 5.87 -6.85
C VAL A 126 -19.81 7.09 -7.72
N ILE A 127 -19.52 6.89 -9.02
CA ILE A 127 -19.13 7.95 -9.97
C ILE A 127 -20.09 9.17 -9.92
N PRO A 128 -21.43 9.02 -10.02
CA PRO A 128 -22.35 10.17 -10.02
C PRO A 128 -22.29 11.07 -8.78
N PHE A 129 -21.79 10.56 -7.65
CA PHE A 129 -21.70 11.34 -6.41
C PHE A 129 -20.43 12.18 -6.32
N PHE A 130 -19.36 11.76 -7.02
CA PHE A 130 -18.04 12.40 -6.93
C PHE A 130 -17.62 13.09 -8.23
N GLU A 131 -18.22 12.72 -9.36
CA GLU A 131 -17.87 13.25 -10.67
C GLU A 131 -19.10 13.89 -11.33
N PRO A 132 -19.01 15.15 -11.79
CA PRO A 132 -20.14 15.83 -12.40
C PRO A 132 -20.44 15.23 -13.79
N LEU A 133 -21.66 14.70 -13.96
CA LEU A 133 -22.06 14.02 -15.20
C LEU A 133 -22.24 14.97 -16.40
N ASP A 134 -22.76 16.18 -16.15
CA ASP A 134 -23.21 17.12 -17.19
C ASP A 134 -22.40 18.44 -17.26
N ALA A 135 -21.26 18.53 -16.57
CA ALA A 135 -20.42 19.74 -16.60
C ALA A 135 -19.62 19.89 -17.90
N PHE A 136 -19.09 21.08 -18.17
CA PHE A 136 -17.98 21.27 -19.12
C PHE A 136 -16.82 20.38 -18.63
N HIS A 137 -16.47 19.31 -19.37
CA HIS A 137 -15.63 18.16 -18.96
C HIS A 137 -16.33 16.99 -18.21
N GLY A 138 -17.65 16.85 -18.32
CA GLY A 138 -18.37 15.69 -17.78
C GLY A 138 -18.08 14.38 -18.51
N VAL A 139 -18.52 13.27 -17.93
CA VAL A 139 -18.29 11.90 -18.43
C VAL A 139 -18.78 11.71 -19.87
N PHE A 140 -19.83 12.42 -20.28
CA PHE A 140 -20.43 12.35 -21.63
C PHE A 140 -19.87 13.37 -22.63
N PHE A 141 -18.82 14.11 -22.26
CA PHE A 141 -18.20 15.07 -23.17
C PHE A 141 -17.45 14.36 -24.32
N ASN A 142 -17.33 15.00 -25.50
CA ASN A 142 -16.52 14.49 -26.60
C ASN A 142 -15.03 14.69 -26.28
N TRP A 143 -14.41 13.67 -25.70
CA TRP A 143 -13.00 13.70 -25.33
C TRP A 143 -12.08 13.61 -26.56
N PRO A 144 -10.99 14.39 -26.61
CA PRO A 144 -10.01 14.29 -27.67
C PRO A 144 -9.29 12.92 -27.63
N TYR A 145 -8.81 12.45 -28.78
CA TYR A 145 -8.12 11.16 -28.90
C TYR A 145 -6.92 11.03 -27.94
N GLU A 146 -6.19 12.13 -27.70
CA GLU A 146 -5.07 12.17 -26.76
C GLU A 146 -5.50 11.86 -25.32
N ALA A 147 -6.64 12.40 -24.88
CA ALA A 147 -7.18 12.12 -23.55
C ALA A 147 -7.64 10.66 -23.43
N LEU A 148 -8.32 10.14 -24.46
CA LEU A 148 -8.73 8.73 -24.49
C LEU A 148 -7.54 7.78 -24.46
N ALA A 149 -6.46 8.11 -25.19
CA ALA A 149 -5.21 7.36 -25.18
C ALA A 149 -4.55 7.40 -23.80
N ALA A 150 -4.49 8.57 -23.14
CA ALA A 150 -3.94 8.72 -21.80
C ALA A 150 -4.74 7.94 -20.74
N VAL A 151 -6.07 7.99 -20.80
CA VAL A 151 -6.96 7.23 -19.91
C VAL A 151 -6.75 5.73 -20.11
N THR A 152 -6.73 5.26 -21.36
CA THR A 152 -6.49 3.83 -21.66
C THR A 152 -5.12 3.37 -21.16
N ALA A 153 -4.08 4.17 -21.37
CA ALA A 153 -2.74 3.88 -20.86
C ALA A 153 -2.72 3.82 -19.32
N SER A 154 -3.36 4.77 -18.65
CA SER A 154 -3.48 4.79 -17.19
C SER A 154 -4.24 3.56 -16.65
N ALA A 155 -5.28 3.12 -17.37
CA ALA A 155 -6.05 1.92 -17.02
C ALA A 155 -5.20 0.65 -17.16
N CYS A 156 -4.38 0.53 -18.21
CA CYS A 156 -3.43 -0.58 -18.35
C CYS A 156 -2.41 -0.60 -17.19
N VAL A 157 -1.89 0.56 -16.79
CA VAL A 157 -0.98 0.68 -15.64
C VAL A 157 -1.69 0.33 -14.34
N ALA A 158 -2.90 0.83 -14.12
CA ALA A 158 -3.71 0.54 -12.94
C ALA A 158 -4.02 -0.97 -12.83
N PHE A 159 -4.38 -1.62 -13.93
CA PHE A 159 -4.56 -3.06 -13.99
C PHE A 159 -3.26 -3.80 -13.63
N SER A 160 -2.12 -3.38 -14.18
CA SER A 160 -0.82 -3.99 -13.90
C SER A 160 -0.41 -3.84 -12.43
N VAL A 161 -0.68 -2.68 -11.83
CA VAL A 161 -0.47 -2.43 -10.40
C VAL A 161 -1.37 -3.33 -9.56
N ASN A 162 -2.65 -3.47 -9.91
CA ASN A 162 -3.57 -4.37 -9.23
C ASN A 162 -3.11 -5.82 -9.34
N LEU A 163 -2.74 -6.30 -10.53
CA LEU A 163 -2.19 -7.63 -10.71
C LEU A 163 -0.94 -7.86 -9.84
N SER A 164 -0.04 -6.86 -9.78
CA SER A 164 1.16 -6.91 -8.94
C SER A 164 0.83 -6.98 -7.45
N ILE A 165 -0.20 -6.26 -6.98
CA ILE A 165 -0.67 -6.33 -5.59
C ILE A 165 -1.05 -7.76 -5.23
N PHE A 166 -1.93 -8.39 -6.02
CA PHE A 166 -2.40 -9.75 -5.74
C PHE A 166 -1.28 -10.78 -5.86
N TRP A 167 -0.41 -10.62 -6.87
CA TRP A 167 0.70 -11.53 -7.08
C TRP A 167 1.71 -11.48 -5.93
N ILE A 168 2.12 -10.29 -5.50
CA ILE A 168 3.05 -10.16 -4.37
C ILE A 168 2.40 -10.65 -3.09
N ILE A 169 1.17 -10.23 -2.79
CA ILE A 169 0.49 -10.61 -1.55
C ILE A 169 0.24 -12.12 -1.50
N GLY A 170 -0.22 -12.73 -2.59
CA GLY A 170 -0.52 -14.16 -2.66
C GLY A 170 0.70 -15.07 -2.58
N ASN A 171 1.85 -14.64 -3.14
CA ASN A 171 3.10 -15.40 -3.05
C ASN A 171 3.91 -15.11 -1.79
N THR A 172 3.62 -14.01 -1.07
CA THR A 172 4.39 -13.60 0.11
C THR A 172 3.46 -13.27 1.28
N SER A 173 3.21 -11.98 1.55
CA SER A 173 2.27 -11.52 2.54
C SER A 173 1.87 -10.05 2.30
N PRO A 174 0.74 -9.59 2.85
CA PRO A 174 0.35 -8.16 2.84
C PRO A 174 1.45 -7.25 3.39
N VAL A 175 2.16 -7.74 4.40
CA VAL A 175 3.26 -7.04 5.05
C VAL A 175 4.46 -6.87 4.11
N THR A 176 4.84 -7.94 3.39
CA THR A 176 5.93 -7.90 2.40
C THR A 176 5.62 -6.93 1.27
N TYR A 177 4.36 -6.89 0.81
CA TYR A 177 3.92 -5.90 -0.19
C TYR A 177 4.14 -4.47 0.30
N ASN A 178 3.85 -4.17 1.56
CA ASN A 178 4.11 -2.84 2.13
C ASN A 178 5.59 -2.50 2.22
N MET A 179 6.48 -3.47 2.48
CA MET A 179 7.92 -3.24 2.44
C MET A 179 8.38 -2.76 1.05
N ILE A 180 7.82 -3.31 -0.03
CA ILE A 180 8.08 -2.84 -1.39
C ILE A 180 7.46 -1.44 -1.60
N GLY A 181 6.25 -1.23 -1.08
CA GLY A 181 5.61 0.09 -1.06
C GLY A 181 6.46 1.17 -0.40
N HIS A 182 7.18 0.83 0.66
CA HIS A 182 8.13 1.71 1.36
C HIS A 182 9.35 2.06 0.53
N LEU A 183 9.87 1.11 -0.27
CA LEU A 183 10.94 1.42 -1.22
C LEU A 183 10.46 2.39 -2.30
N LYS A 184 9.25 2.16 -2.83
CA LYS A 184 8.60 3.09 -3.76
C LYS A 184 8.43 4.48 -3.12
N PHE A 185 7.99 4.54 -1.86
CA PHE A 185 7.87 5.79 -1.11
C PHE A 185 9.18 6.57 -1.08
N CYS A 186 10.30 5.95 -0.68
CA CYS A 186 11.60 6.61 -0.66
C CYS A 186 12.00 7.17 -2.04
N MET A 187 11.79 6.40 -3.11
CA MET A 187 12.07 6.88 -4.47
C MET A 187 11.19 8.06 -4.88
N THR A 188 9.90 7.99 -4.54
CA THR A 188 8.94 9.03 -4.92
C THR A 188 9.15 10.32 -4.13
N LEU A 189 9.56 10.22 -2.87
CA LEU A 189 9.89 11.38 -2.04
C LEU A 189 11.17 12.08 -2.52
N LEU A 190 12.22 11.32 -2.86
CA LEU A 190 13.44 11.86 -3.45
C LEU A 190 13.17 12.51 -4.82
N GLY A 191 12.43 11.83 -5.69
CA GLY A 191 12.04 12.38 -6.98
C GLY A 191 11.16 13.63 -6.84
N GLY A 192 10.24 13.64 -5.89
CA GLY A 192 9.36 14.77 -5.62
C GLY A 192 10.12 16.00 -5.12
N TYR A 193 11.07 15.82 -4.20
CA TYR A 193 11.95 16.90 -3.75
C TYR A 193 12.78 17.49 -4.90
N LEU A 194 13.38 16.63 -5.73
CA LEU A 194 14.20 17.07 -6.88
C LEU A 194 13.39 17.74 -8.01
N LEU A 195 12.13 17.36 -8.21
CA LEU A 195 11.31 17.90 -9.30
C LEU A 195 10.50 19.14 -8.89
N PHE A 196 9.80 19.08 -7.74
CA PHE A 196 8.80 20.09 -7.40
C PHE A 196 9.34 21.26 -6.58
N HIS A 197 10.51 21.12 -5.95
CA HIS A 197 11.15 22.18 -5.15
C HIS A 197 10.20 22.84 -4.13
N ASP A 198 9.21 22.08 -3.63
CA ASP A 198 8.23 22.59 -2.67
C ASP A 198 8.94 23.01 -1.37
N PRO A 199 8.59 24.16 -0.78
CA PRO A 199 9.20 24.60 0.47
C PRO A 199 8.74 23.70 1.62
N ILE A 200 9.64 22.83 2.08
CA ILE A 200 9.42 21.95 3.24
C ILE A 200 9.90 22.68 4.50
N GLN A 201 9.02 22.81 5.49
CA GLN A 201 9.41 23.38 6.79
C GLN A 201 10.39 22.45 7.52
N ALA A 202 11.37 23.01 8.24
CA ALA A 202 12.38 22.21 8.95
C ALA A 202 11.77 21.17 9.91
N LEU A 203 10.67 21.52 10.59
CA LEU A 203 9.94 20.62 11.49
C LEU A 203 9.19 19.50 10.73
N GLN A 204 8.63 19.83 9.57
CA GLN A 204 8.02 18.83 8.68
C GLN A 204 9.08 17.82 8.21
N LEU A 205 10.25 18.32 7.79
CA LEU A 205 11.39 17.48 7.40
C LEU A 205 11.82 16.51 8.51
N MET A 206 11.84 16.95 9.77
CA MET A 206 12.11 16.05 10.90
C MET A 206 11.08 14.92 11.01
N GLY A 207 9.80 15.21 10.78
CA GLY A 207 8.73 14.19 10.72
C GLY A 207 8.98 13.18 9.60
N ILE A 208 9.31 13.66 8.40
CA ILE A 208 9.66 12.81 7.25
C ILE A 208 10.85 11.89 7.59
N LEU A 209 11.93 12.45 8.11
CA LEU A 209 13.13 11.69 8.47
C LEU A 209 12.85 10.64 9.54
N CYS A 210 12.04 10.99 10.54
CA CYS A 210 11.61 10.05 11.58
C CYS A 210 10.81 8.87 10.99
N THR A 211 9.83 9.16 10.13
CA THR A 211 9.04 8.14 9.44
C THR A 211 9.91 7.25 8.55
N VAL A 212 10.80 7.84 7.74
CA VAL A 212 11.71 7.08 6.86
C VAL A 212 12.64 6.19 7.69
N ALA A 213 13.22 6.71 8.78
CA ALA A 213 14.08 5.91 9.67
C ALA A 213 13.31 4.72 10.28
N GLY A 214 12.08 4.95 10.75
CA GLY A 214 11.21 3.89 11.26
C GLY A 214 10.88 2.82 10.22
N VAL A 215 10.57 3.24 8.99
CA VAL A 215 10.29 2.37 7.85
C VAL A 215 11.52 1.55 7.44
N VAL A 216 12.71 2.16 7.43
CA VAL A 216 13.97 1.46 7.13
C VAL A 216 14.30 0.45 8.22
N ALA A 217 14.19 0.84 9.49
CA ALA A 217 14.38 -0.06 10.63
C ALA A 217 13.42 -1.25 10.58
N TYR A 218 12.14 -0.99 10.34
CA TYR A 218 11.11 -2.01 10.14
C TYR A 218 11.50 -2.99 9.04
N THR A 219 11.90 -2.46 7.89
CA THR A 219 12.25 -3.24 6.71
C THR A 219 13.46 -4.13 6.98
N HIS A 220 14.47 -3.60 7.67
CA HIS A 220 15.68 -4.32 8.05
C HIS A 220 15.38 -5.47 9.01
N ILE A 221 14.71 -5.19 10.13
CA ILE A 221 14.37 -6.18 11.17
C ILE A 221 13.52 -7.30 10.56
N LYS A 222 12.48 -6.94 9.78
CA LYS A 222 11.61 -7.95 9.19
C LYS A 222 12.34 -8.84 8.19
N ARG A 223 13.26 -8.27 7.41
CA ARG A 223 14.10 -9.01 6.46
C ARG A 223 15.07 -9.95 7.16
N GLU A 224 15.65 -9.55 8.28
CA GLU A 224 16.50 -10.42 9.11
C GLU A 224 15.71 -11.57 9.72
N GLU A 225 14.51 -11.33 10.22
CA GLU A 225 13.63 -12.37 10.77
C GLU A 225 13.26 -13.40 9.69
N MET A 226 12.94 -12.96 8.47
CA MET A 226 12.69 -13.86 7.34
C MET A 226 13.93 -14.69 7.01
N ARG A 227 15.12 -14.08 6.97
CA ARG A 227 16.38 -14.79 6.70
C ARG A 227 16.71 -15.84 7.77
N ARG A 228 16.48 -15.55 9.05
CA ARG A 228 16.70 -16.49 10.15
C ARG A 228 15.70 -17.65 10.16
N SER A 229 14.51 -17.44 9.58
CA SER A 229 13.44 -18.44 9.52
C SER A 229 13.59 -19.41 8.34
N SER A 230 14.39 -19.07 7.32
CA SER A 230 14.74 -19.98 6.23
C SER A 230 15.83 -20.96 6.70
N PRO A 231 15.61 -22.28 6.66
CA PRO A 231 16.65 -23.24 7.03
C PRO A 231 17.86 -23.07 6.10
N LEU A 232 19.05 -22.96 6.68
CA LEU A 232 20.33 -23.03 5.94
C LEU A 232 20.30 -24.30 5.06
N PRO A 233 20.74 -24.25 3.79
CA PRO A 233 20.98 -25.46 3.04
C PRO A 233 22.01 -26.25 3.84
N THR A 234 21.60 -27.38 4.41
CA THR A 234 22.50 -28.29 5.08
C THR A 234 23.51 -28.73 4.01
N SER A 235 24.73 -28.22 4.11
CA SER A 235 25.85 -28.75 3.33
C SER A 235 25.87 -30.25 3.62
N VAL A 236 25.53 -31.05 2.62
CA VAL A 236 25.70 -32.49 2.68
C VAL A 236 27.18 -32.71 2.96
N SER A 237 27.50 -33.07 4.20
CA SER A 237 28.79 -33.62 4.58
C SER A 237 28.94 -34.93 3.82
N SER A 238 29.57 -34.89 2.64
CA SER A 238 30.07 -36.07 1.98
C SER A 238 31.29 -36.59 2.75
N SER A 239 31.03 -37.14 3.93
CA SER A 239 31.99 -37.92 4.72
C SER A 239 31.52 -39.37 4.67
N GLY A 240 32.10 -40.13 3.74
CA GLY A 240 31.83 -41.55 3.54
C GLY A 240 32.95 -42.21 2.74
N SER A 241 34.17 -42.10 3.26
CA SER A 241 35.33 -42.82 2.76
C SER A 241 35.40 -44.21 3.39
N TYR A 242 35.66 -45.22 2.55
CA TYR A 242 36.17 -46.58 2.82
C TYR A 242 35.24 -47.64 3.44
N SER A 243 35.01 -48.76 2.73
CA SER A 243 35.89 -49.94 2.82
C SER A 243 35.41 -51.13 1.95
N LYS A 244 36.38 -51.68 1.20
CA LYS A 244 36.60 -53.06 0.73
C LYS A 244 35.59 -54.13 1.18
N SER A 245 35.12 -54.97 0.24
CA SER A 245 35.78 -56.22 -0.21
C SER A 245 35.01 -56.86 -1.37
#